data_AF-A0A969NI17-F1
#
_entry.id   AF-A0A969NI17-F1
#
_cell.length_a   1.000
_cell.length_b   1.000
_cell.length_c   1.000
_cell.angle_alpha   90.00
_cell.angle_beta   90.00
_cell.angle_gamma   90.00
#
_symmetry.space_group_name_H-M   'P 1'
#
loop_
_entity.id
_entity.type
_entity.pdbx_description
1 polymer ?
#
loop_
_entity_poly.entity_id
_entity_poly.type
_entity_poly.pdbx_seq_one_letter_code
_entity_poly.pdbx_strand_id
1 'polypeptide(L)'
;MSILDYFELVDMSSFSFDQKEVENKFSYLHIDKSTTYQKLSEYDIVILGVEEERNTSNKGTHLAPDKIREQFYKLNQNGKTRILDIGNLRIGKSLKDTYTAIRDVVFELVQKNIVPIIIGGGQDLTYGIYLGLDKLNHPISIVSIDPKLDLGYKKTILIRNLIWGKLFWKKGKISLISPILVIKLTIAPRKS
;
A
#
# COMPACT_ATOMS: atom_id res chain seq x y z
N MET A 1 15.36 -1.54 14.72
CA MET A 1 13.91 -1.32 14.83
C MET A 1 13.27 -2.12 13.71
N SER A 2 12.33 -2.99 14.04
CA SER A 2 11.61 -3.79 13.06
C SER A 2 10.59 -2.90 12.34
N ILE A 3 10.29 -3.14 11.05
CA ILE A 3 9.20 -2.42 10.40
C ILE A 3 7.85 -2.68 11.08
N LEU A 4 7.70 -3.79 11.80
CA LEU A 4 6.50 -4.12 12.56
C LEU A 4 6.25 -3.16 13.74
N ASP A 5 7.30 -2.50 14.25
CA ASP A 5 7.19 -1.54 15.35
C ASP A 5 6.38 -0.29 14.95
N TYR A 6 6.23 -0.04 13.65
CA TYR A 6 5.41 1.06 13.11
C TYR A 6 3.92 0.77 13.13
N PHE A 7 3.48 -0.45 13.48
CA PHE A 7 2.09 -0.86 13.28
C PHE A 7 1.31 -1.07 14.59
N GLU A 8 0.01 -0.87 14.48
CA GLU A 8 -1.01 -1.27 15.44
C GLU A 8 -1.86 -2.36 14.81
N LEU A 9 -2.17 -3.40 15.60
CA LEU A 9 -2.97 -4.52 15.12
C LEU A 9 -4.40 -4.06 14.81
N VAL A 10 -5.00 -4.69 13.80
CA VAL A 10 -6.40 -4.43 13.45
C VAL A 10 -7.31 -4.97 14.56
N ASP A 11 -8.19 -4.11 15.09
CA ASP A 11 -9.22 -4.54 16.02
C ASP A 11 -10.31 -5.33 15.29
N MET A 12 -10.26 -6.65 15.41
CA MET A 12 -11.21 -7.55 14.77
C MET A 12 -12.62 -7.47 15.36
N SER A 13 -12.78 -6.98 16.59
CA SER A 13 -14.09 -6.86 17.24
C SER A 13 -14.95 -5.76 16.63
N SER A 14 -14.30 -4.81 15.96
CA SER A 14 -14.95 -3.69 15.28
C SER A 14 -15.73 -4.11 14.02
N PHE A 15 -15.44 -5.30 13.47
CA PHE A 15 -16.10 -5.78 12.27
C PHE A 15 -17.29 -6.68 12.60
N SER A 16 -18.45 -6.36 12.00
CA SER A 16 -19.65 -7.18 12.08
C SER A 16 -19.50 -8.42 11.19
N PHE A 17 -18.87 -9.47 11.70
CA PHE A 17 -18.80 -10.76 11.03
C PHE A 17 -19.65 -11.81 11.75
N ASP A 18 -20.20 -12.76 10.99
CA ASP A 18 -20.73 -14.00 11.57
C ASP A 18 -19.52 -14.87 11.99
N GLN A 19 -19.38 -15.16 13.29
CA GLN A 19 -18.21 -15.85 13.87
C GLN A 19 -17.90 -17.19 13.19
N LYS A 20 -18.93 -17.90 12.68
CA LYS A 20 -18.77 -19.16 11.95
C LYS A 20 -18.19 -19.01 10.54
N GLU A 21 -18.41 -17.88 9.87
CA GLU A 21 -17.80 -17.61 8.56
C GLU A 21 -16.33 -17.21 8.68
N VAL A 22 -15.98 -16.53 9.77
CA VAL A 22 -14.65 -15.97 10.05
C VAL A 22 -13.62 -17.07 10.30
N GLU A 23 -13.89 -17.99 11.21
CA GLU A 23 -12.93 -19.05 11.59
C GLU A 23 -12.57 -19.96 10.39
N ASN A 24 -13.57 -20.24 9.54
CA ASN A 24 -13.39 -20.99 8.30
C ASN A 24 -12.82 -20.15 7.14
N LYS A 25 -12.75 -18.82 7.21
CA LYS A 25 -12.20 -17.98 6.13
C LYS A 25 -10.77 -17.49 6.44
N PHE A 26 -10.45 -17.14 7.68
CA PHE A 26 -9.09 -16.70 8.05
C PHE A 26 -8.04 -17.82 7.94
N SER A 27 -8.44 -19.07 8.23
CA SER A 27 -7.62 -20.26 7.98
C SER A 27 -7.33 -20.49 6.49
N TYR A 28 -8.19 -19.99 5.58
CA TYR A 28 -8.07 -20.12 4.13
C TYR A 28 -7.42 -18.90 3.45
N LEU A 29 -7.47 -17.72 4.08
CA LEU A 29 -6.90 -16.47 3.55
C LEU A 29 -5.41 -16.28 3.89
N HIS A 30 -4.82 -17.17 4.71
CA HIS A 30 -3.43 -17.05 5.20
C HIS A 30 -3.10 -15.71 5.88
N ILE A 31 -4.10 -14.93 6.32
CA ILE A 31 -3.89 -13.63 6.95
C ILE A 31 -3.47 -13.84 8.39
N ASP A 32 -2.17 -13.77 8.59
CA ASP A 32 -1.60 -13.89 9.91
C ASP A 32 -1.66 -12.58 10.69
N LYS A 33 -2.00 -12.65 11.98
CA LYS A 33 -2.32 -11.49 12.83
C LYS A 33 -1.51 -11.42 14.13
N SER A 34 -0.62 -12.38 14.37
CA SER A 34 0.16 -12.47 15.61
C SER A 34 1.52 -11.77 15.50
N THR A 35 1.95 -11.19 16.60
CA THR A 35 3.16 -10.38 16.79
C THR A 35 4.47 -11.19 16.75
N THR A 36 4.47 -12.36 16.13
CA THR A 36 5.56 -13.34 16.22
C THR A 36 6.04 -13.84 14.85
N TYR A 37 6.20 -12.96 13.85
CA TYR A 37 6.72 -13.38 12.54
C TYR A 37 8.20 -13.10 12.37
N GLN A 38 9.01 -14.15 12.54
CA GLN A 38 10.46 -14.10 12.33
C GLN A 38 10.84 -14.04 10.83
N LYS A 39 9.91 -14.20 9.87
CA LYS A 39 10.23 -14.19 8.43
C LYS A 39 9.13 -13.58 7.53
N LEU A 40 9.17 -12.27 7.33
CA LEU A 40 8.40 -11.56 6.28
C LEU A 40 8.56 -12.19 4.87
N SER A 41 9.71 -12.82 4.60
CA SER A 41 10.01 -13.51 3.34
C SER A 41 9.09 -14.68 3.01
N GLU A 42 8.22 -15.09 3.92
CA GLU A 42 7.22 -16.12 3.71
C GLU A 42 5.90 -15.59 3.16
N TYR A 43 5.77 -14.29 2.90
CA TYR A 43 4.55 -13.73 2.33
C TYR A 43 4.85 -13.16 0.95
N ASP A 44 3.89 -13.34 0.04
CA ASP A 44 3.99 -12.80 -1.31
C ASP A 44 3.43 -11.37 -1.35
N ILE A 45 2.43 -11.11 -0.50
CA ILE A 45 1.72 -9.84 -0.40
C ILE A 45 1.64 -9.41 1.06
N VAL A 46 1.86 -8.12 1.31
CA VAL A 46 1.62 -7.49 2.61
C VAL A 46 0.60 -6.37 2.45
N ILE A 47 -0.49 -6.46 3.21
CA ILE A 47 -1.51 -5.41 3.34
C ILE A 47 -1.14 -4.55 4.53
N LEU A 48 -1.18 -3.24 4.34
CA LEU A 48 -1.02 -2.25 5.40
C LEU A 48 -2.02 -1.12 5.25
N GLY A 49 -2.64 -0.73 6.37
CA GLY A 49 -3.54 0.41 6.44
C GLY A 49 -2.80 1.69 6.83
N VAL A 50 -3.22 2.82 6.28
CA VAL A 50 -2.71 4.14 6.68
C VAL A 50 -3.88 5.08 6.90
N GLU A 51 -4.04 5.55 8.13
CA GLU A 51 -5.18 6.41 8.53
C GLU A 51 -4.83 7.91 8.44
N GLU A 52 -3.95 8.28 7.50
CA GLU A 52 -3.49 9.66 7.34
C GLU A 52 -4.48 10.47 6.49
N GLU A 53 -5.10 11.49 7.08
CA GLU A 53 -6.02 12.39 6.39
C GLU A 53 -5.63 13.88 6.46
N ARG A 54 -4.51 14.24 7.10
CA ARG A 54 -4.19 15.64 7.38
C ARG A 54 -3.95 16.49 6.13
N ASN A 55 -3.44 15.90 5.04
CA ASN A 55 -3.10 16.60 3.80
C ASN A 55 -4.07 16.31 2.63
N THR A 56 -5.31 15.90 2.93
CA THR A 56 -6.33 15.63 1.91
C THR A 56 -7.58 16.47 2.13
N SER A 57 -8.18 16.90 1.01
CA SER A 57 -9.51 17.52 0.99
C SER A 57 -10.64 16.50 1.11
N ASN A 58 -10.34 15.22 0.89
CA ASN A 58 -11.27 14.11 1.07
C ASN A 58 -11.32 13.72 2.55
N LYS A 59 -12.27 14.29 3.29
CA LYS A 59 -12.43 14.02 4.73
C LYS A 59 -13.04 12.64 4.96
N GLY A 60 -12.58 11.97 6.03
CA GLY A 60 -13.03 10.62 6.37
C GLY A 60 -12.19 9.51 5.72
N THR A 61 -11.11 9.84 4.99
CA THR A 61 -10.21 8.82 4.43
C THR A 61 -9.45 8.05 5.49
N HIS A 62 -9.35 8.56 6.72
CA HIS A 62 -8.78 7.82 7.84
C HIS A 62 -9.58 6.54 8.15
N LEU A 63 -10.88 6.49 7.85
CA LEU A 63 -11.73 5.29 8.04
C LEU A 63 -11.59 4.28 6.88
N ALA A 64 -10.90 4.64 5.80
CA ALA A 64 -10.83 3.82 4.61
C ALA A 64 -10.16 2.46 4.82
N PRO A 65 -9.05 2.31 5.59
CA PRO A 65 -8.43 1.02 5.83
C PRO A 65 -9.43 -0.02 6.36
N ASP A 66 -10.16 0.32 7.42
CA ASP A 66 -11.08 -0.63 8.05
C ASP A 66 -12.31 -0.88 7.19
N LYS A 67 -12.84 0.14 6.50
CA LYS A 67 -13.95 -0.06 5.55
C LYS A 67 -13.57 -0.96 4.38
N ILE A 68 -12.34 -0.86 3.88
CA ILE A 68 -11.83 -1.77 2.85
C ILE A 68 -11.67 -3.17 3.43
N ARG A 69 -11.08 -3.33 4.61
CA ARG A 69 -10.92 -4.63 5.29
C ARG A 69 -12.25 -5.34 5.52
N GLU A 70 -13.27 -4.61 5.94
CA GLU A 70 -14.61 -5.16 6.19
C GLU A 70 -15.18 -5.86 4.95
N GLN A 71 -14.92 -5.33 3.76
CA GLN A 71 -15.34 -5.96 2.50
C GLN A 71 -14.34 -7.02 2.02
N PHE A 72 -13.04 -6.72 2.12
CA PHE A 72 -11.97 -7.62 1.69
C PHE A 72 -12.00 -8.96 2.43
N TYR A 73 -12.21 -8.95 3.74
CA TYR A 73 -12.29 -10.18 4.56
C TYR A 73 -13.53 -11.04 4.27
N LYS A 74 -14.54 -10.51 3.56
CA LYS A 74 -15.72 -11.29 3.12
C LYS A 74 -15.46 -12.04 1.81
N LEU A 75 -14.39 -11.69 1.08
CA LEU A 75 -14.05 -12.30 -0.21
C LEU A 75 -13.43 -13.70 -0.01
N ASN A 76 -13.63 -14.57 -0.98
CA ASN A 76 -12.96 -15.87 -1.03
C ASN A 76 -11.69 -15.77 -1.89
N GLN A 77 -10.62 -16.43 -1.44
CA GLN A 77 -9.39 -16.56 -2.21
C GLN A 77 -9.30 -17.98 -2.79
N ASN A 78 -9.08 -18.07 -4.10
CA ASN A 78 -8.66 -19.30 -4.77
C ASN A 78 -7.20 -19.13 -5.18
N GLY A 79 -6.24 -19.67 -4.43
CA GLY A 79 -4.83 -19.56 -4.76
C GLY A 79 -3.89 -20.01 -3.65
N LYS A 80 -2.58 -20.03 -3.96
CA LYS A 80 -1.49 -20.34 -3.01
C LYS A 80 -0.79 -19.09 -2.47
N THR A 81 -1.26 -17.91 -2.84
CA THR A 81 -0.64 -16.63 -2.47
C THR A 81 -0.78 -16.42 -0.96
N ARG A 82 0.36 -16.21 -0.30
CA ARG A 82 0.41 -15.94 1.14
C ARG A 82 0.31 -14.44 1.37
N ILE A 83 -0.75 -14.01 2.07
CA ILE A 83 -1.06 -12.61 2.32
C ILE A 83 -0.91 -12.33 3.82
N LEU A 84 -0.14 -11.32 4.19
CA LEU A 84 -0.04 -10.86 5.57
C LEU A 84 -0.71 -9.49 5.71
N ASP A 85 -1.64 -9.31 6.65
CA ASP A 85 -2.11 -7.97 7.05
C ASP A 85 -1.36 -7.55 8.31
N ILE A 86 -0.47 -6.57 8.19
CA ILE A 86 0.35 -6.09 9.30
C ILE A 86 -0.35 -5.01 10.14
N GLY A 87 -1.59 -4.65 9.80
CA GLY A 87 -2.38 -3.69 10.54
C GLY A 87 -2.25 -2.25 10.05
N ASN A 88 -2.45 -1.31 10.96
CA ASN A 88 -2.49 0.13 10.67
C ASN A 88 -1.17 0.79 11.05
N LEU A 89 -0.63 1.58 10.13
CA LEU A 89 0.56 2.39 10.37
C LEU A 89 0.24 3.45 11.43
N ARG A 90 1.04 3.48 12.50
CA ARG A 90 1.02 4.53 13.52
C ARG A 90 1.30 5.87 12.86
N ILE A 91 0.32 6.77 12.93
CA ILE A 91 0.42 8.10 12.33
C ILE A 91 1.54 8.89 13.02
N GLY A 92 2.44 9.42 12.21
CA GLY A 92 3.58 10.19 12.69
C GLY A 92 3.15 11.53 13.29
N LYS A 93 3.99 12.10 14.17
CA LYS A 93 3.73 13.42 14.78
C LYS A 93 3.54 14.49 13.71
N SER A 94 4.32 14.44 12.64
CA SER A 94 4.15 15.25 11.43
C SER A 94 3.82 14.41 10.20
N LEU A 95 3.28 15.04 9.14
CA LEU A 95 3.08 14.42 7.83
C LEU A 95 4.36 13.79 7.27
N LYS A 96 5.50 14.49 7.46
CA LYS A 96 6.81 14.01 7.01
C LYS A 96 7.20 12.71 7.72
N ASP A 97 6.88 12.58 8.99
CA ASP A 97 7.15 11.35 9.75
C ASP A 97 6.33 10.19 9.19
N THR A 98 5.04 10.41 8.90
CA THR A 98 4.19 9.41 8.22
C THR A 98 4.77 8.99 6.87
N TYR A 99 5.16 9.95 6.01
CA TYR A 99 5.75 9.62 4.70
C TYR A 99 7.09 8.87 4.82
N THR A 100 7.88 9.20 5.85
CA THR A 100 9.16 8.53 6.13
C THR A 100 8.94 7.09 6.56
N ALA A 101 7.92 6.83 7.38
CA ALA A 101 7.54 5.48 7.78
C ALA A 101 7.05 4.66 6.57
N ILE A 102 6.18 5.23 5.73
CA ILE A 102 5.73 4.57 4.48
C ILE A 102 6.92 4.24 3.58
N ARG A 103 7.84 5.19 3.39
CA ARG A 103 9.07 5.00 2.58
C ARG A 103 9.85 3.79 3.06
N ASP A 104 10.11 3.68 4.36
CA ASP A 104 10.95 2.63 4.91
C ASP A 104 10.27 1.26 4.85
N VAL A 105 8.95 1.21 5.11
CA VAL A 105 8.15 -0.02 4.95
C VAL A 105 8.12 -0.49 3.49
N VAL A 106 7.81 0.40 2.54
CA VAL A 106 7.77 0.06 1.11
C VAL A 106 9.12 -0.43 0.62
N PHE A 107 10.20 0.27 0.99
CA PHE A 107 11.56 -0.11 0.62
C PHE A 107 11.90 -1.52 1.11
N GLU A 108 11.65 -1.81 2.39
CA GLU A 108 11.96 -3.13 2.96
C GLU A 108 11.14 -4.26 2.33
N LEU A 109 9.83 -4.07 2.15
CA LEU A 109 8.96 -5.08 1.56
C LEU A 109 9.38 -5.41 0.13
N VAL A 110 9.60 -4.38 -0.70
CA VAL A 110 10.01 -4.57 -2.09
C VAL A 110 11.40 -5.20 -2.19
N GLN A 111 12.36 -4.84 -1.32
CA GLN A 111 13.67 -5.50 -1.28
C GLN A 111 13.57 -7.01 -1.00
N LYS A 112 12.54 -7.43 -0.26
CA LYS A 112 12.26 -8.84 0.04
C LYS A 112 11.41 -9.53 -1.04
N ASN A 113 11.16 -8.88 -2.17
CA ASN A 113 10.24 -9.32 -3.23
C ASN A 113 8.80 -9.52 -2.75
N ILE A 114 8.37 -8.75 -1.75
CA ILE A 114 7.01 -8.74 -1.23
C ILE A 114 6.26 -7.59 -1.87
N VAL A 115 5.04 -7.83 -2.34
CA VAL A 115 4.19 -6.80 -2.93
C VAL A 115 3.42 -6.05 -1.82
N PRO A 116 3.69 -4.76 -1.59
CA PRO A 116 2.90 -3.97 -0.64
C PRO A 116 1.57 -3.53 -1.26
N ILE A 117 0.48 -3.76 -0.52
CA ILE A 117 -0.85 -3.21 -0.77
C ILE A 117 -1.16 -2.22 0.35
N ILE A 118 -1.24 -0.95 -0.01
CA ILE A 118 -1.51 0.13 0.94
C ILE A 118 -2.97 0.55 0.80
N ILE A 119 -3.73 0.43 1.88
CA ILE A 119 -5.13 0.85 1.92
C ILE A 119 -5.27 2.14 2.74
N GLY A 120 -6.08 3.07 2.24
CA GLY A 120 -6.24 4.39 2.83
C GLY A 120 -5.13 5.38 2.50
N GLY A 121 -4.92 6.33 3.40
CA GLY A 121 -5.64 7.60 3.43
C GLY A 121 -5.51 8.47 2.19
N GLY A 122 -5.11 9.73 2.37
CA GLY A 122 -5.09 10.74 1.32
C GLY A 122 -4.19 10.40 0.12
N GLN A 123 -4.44 11.02 -1.04
CA GLN A 123 -3.64 10.79 -2.25
C GLN A 123 -2.16 11.14 -2.09
N ASP A 124 -1.85 12.06 -1.19
CA ASP A 124 -0.52 12.50 -0.81
C ASP A 124 0.39 11.37 -0.32
N LEU A 125 -0.17 10.28 0.23
CA LEU A 125 0.63 9.11 0.65
C LEU A 125 1.43 8.47 -0.49
N THR A 126 1.01 8.69 -1.75
CA THR A 126 1.75 8.26 -2.94
C THR A 126 3.18 8.82 -2.95
N TYR A 127 3.40 9.99 -2.32
CA TYR A 127 4.74 10.55 -2.16
C TYR A 127 5.64 9.67 -1.29
N GLY A 128 5.14 9.16 -0.15
CA GLY A 128 5.88 8.22 0.69
C GLY A 128 6.24 6.92 -0.06
N ILE A 129 5.29 6.41 -0.85
CA ILE A 129 5.49 5.23 -1.72
C ILE A 129 6.60 5.50 -2.74
N TYR A 130 6.53 6.63 -3.44
CA TYR A 130 7.54 7.04 -4.42
C TYR A 130 8.93 7.09 -3.78
N LEU A 131 9.06 7.71 -2.60
CA LEU A 131 10.34 7.78 -1.90
C LEU A 131 10.91 6.40 -1.56
N GLY A 132 10.06 5.43 -1.22
CA GLY A 132 10.48 4.06 -0.91
C GLY A 132 11.00 3.34 -2.15
N LEU A 133 10.33 3.53 -3.28
CA LEU A 133 10.73 2.97 -4.57
C LEU A 133 12.00 3.64 -5.13
N ASP A 134 12.12 4.96 -5.01
CA ASP A 134 13.26 5.75 -5.50
C ASP A 134 14.58 5.30 -4.84
N LYS A 135 14.52 4.92 -3.56
CA LYS A 135 15.65 4.33 -2.83
C LYS A 135 16.22 3.05 -3.46
N LEU A 136 15.44 2.34 -4.29
CA LEU A 136 15.91 1.11 -4.95
C LEU A 136 16.81 1.39 -6.16
N ASN A 137 16.96 2.66 -6.58
CA ASN A 137 17.76 3.08 -7.74
C ASN A 137 17.39 2.35 -9.05
N HIS A 138 16.16 1.85 -9.16
CA HIS A 138 15.62 1.22 -10.35
C HIS A 138 14.67 2.18 -11.08
N PRO A 139 14.49 2.05 -12.40
CA PRO A 139 13.44 2.76 -13.11
C PRO A 139 12.06 2.37 -12.55
N ILE A 140 11.25 3.37 -12.20
CA ILE A 140 9.92 3.17 -11.63
C ILE A 140 8.87 3.55 -12.65
N SER A 141 7.86 2.70 -12.77
CA SER A 141 6.63 3.00 -13.52
C SER A 141 5.48 3.15 -12.52
N ILE A 142 4.72 4.23 -12.63
CA ILE A 142 3.55 4.49 -11.78
C ILE A 142 2.32 4.52 -12.68
N VAL A 143 1.30 3.79 -12.27
CA VAL A 143 -0.04 3.84 -12.86
C VAL A 143 -0.98 4.40 -11.79
N SER A 144 -1.74 5.43 -12.17
CA SER A 144 -2.75 6.05 -11.31
C SER A 144 -4.11 5.95 -12.00
N ILE A 145 -5.12 5.56 -11.24
CA ILE A 145 -6.51 5.50 -11.68
C ILE A 145 -7.28 6.47 -10.79
N ASP A 146 -7.56 7.66 -11.32
CA ASP A 146 -8.26 8.72 -10.59
C ASP A 146 -9.16 9.52 -11.55
N PRO A 147 -10.38 9.93 -11.15
CA PRO A 147 -11.18 10.89 -11.92
C PRO A 147 -10.48 12.25 -12.15
N LYS A 148 -9.50 12.60 -11.32
CA LYS A 148 -8.67 13.80 -11.46
C LYS A 148 -7.20 13.42 -11.48
N LEU A 149 -6.52 13.89 -12.51
CA LEU A 149 -5.07 13.79 -12.57
C LEU A 149 -4.48 14.86 -11.64
N ASP A 150 -3.92 14.46 -10.50
CA ASP A 150 -3.26 15.37 -9.56
C ASP A 150 -1.87 15.80 -10.08
N LEU A 151 -1.83 16.52 -11.20
CA LEU A 151 -0.65 17.22 -11.70
C LEU A 151 -0.55 18.62 -11.10
N GLY A 152 -0.59 18.71 -9.77
CA GLY A 152 -0.36 19.97 -9.09
C GLY A 152 1.00 20.55 -9.49
N TYR A 153 1.00 21.59 -10.33
CA TYR A 153 2.15 22.45 -10.64
C TYR A 153 2.59 23.20 -9.37
N LYS A 154 3.22 22.50 -8.43
CA LYS A 154 4.02 23.11 -7.36
C LYS A 154 5.42 22.52 -7.43
N LYS A 155 6.34 23.43 -7.75
CA LYS A 155 7.78 23.27 -7.92
C LYS A 155 8.41 22.50 -6.75
N THR A 156 8.42 21.16 -6.81
CA THR A 156 9.48 20.22 -6.39
C THR A 156 8.96 18.79 -6.57
N ILE A 157 9.02 18.33 -7.83
CA ILE A 157 9.37 17.00 -8.34
C ILE A 157 8.92 17.07 -9.79
N LEU A 158 9.87 17.41 -10.64
CA LEU A 158 9.73 17.26 -12.07
C LEU A 158 9.36 15.81 -12.32
N ILE A 159 8.10 15.56 -12.67
CA ILE A 159 7.68 14.41 -13.47
C ILE A 159 8.38 14.60 -14.82
N ARG A 160 9.67 14.29 -14.84
CA ARG A 160 10.55 14.53 -15.97
C ARG A 160 10.46 13.29 -16.85
N ASN A 161 9.48 13.32 -17.75
CA ASN A 161 9.43 12.58 -19.01
C ASN A 161 9.96 11.14 -18.97
N LEU A 162 9.11 10.13 -18.92
CA LEU A 162 9.33 8.77 -19.47
C LEU A 162 8.02 8.01 -19.21
N ILE A 163 7.29 7.50 -20.20
CA ILE A 163 7.57 6.17 -20.78
C ILE A 163 7.29 6.09 -22.28
N TRP A 164 6.54 7.01 -22.90
CA TRP A 164 6.15 6.81 -24.32
C TRP A 164 7.17 7.31 -25.34
N GLY A 165 7.88 8.42 -25.08
CA GLY A 165 8.74 9.07 -26.09
C GLY A 165 10.15 8.48 -26.29
N LYS A 166 10.68 7.74 -25.31
CA LYS A 166 12.04 7.14 -25.39
C LYS A 166 12.05 5.65 -25.74
N LEU A 167 10.91 4.95 -25.61
CA LEU A 167 10.82 3.52 -25.88
C LEU A 167 10.92 3.18 -27.39
N PHE A 168 10.63 4.13 -28.28
CA PHE A 168 10.64 3.86 -29.72
C PHE A 168 11.95 4.19 -30.46
N TRP A 169 12.95 4.84 -29.85
CA TRP A 169 14.07 5.38 -30.64
C TRP A 169 15.50 4.92 -30.30
N LYS A 170 15.75 4.18 -29.22
CA LYS A 170 17.13 3.69 -28.98
C LYS A 170 17.20 2.20 -28.65
N LYS A 171 17.63 1.47 -29.68
CA LYS A 171 18.36 0.19 -29.64
C LYS A 171 17.56 -1.02 -29.17
N GLY A 172 16.81 -1.62 -30.10
CA GLY A 172 16.83 -3.05 -30.49
C GLY A 172 17.15 -4.19 -29.50
N LYS A 173 17.05 -4.01 -28.18
CA LYS A 173 17.13 -5.07 -27.16
C LYS A 173 16.19 -4.71 -26.01
N ILE A 174 15.14 -5.49 -25.87
CA ILE A 174 14.21 -5.42 -24.75
C ILE A 174 14.82 -6.26 -23.63
N SER A 175 15.46 -5.63 -22.66
CA SER A 175 15.64 -6.25 -21.35
C SER A 175 14.32 -6.08 -20.59
N LEU A 176 13.63 -7.19 -20.33
CA LEU A 176 12.46 -7.22 -19.44
C LEU A 176 12.90 -6.76 -18.05
N ILE A 177 12.62 -5.51 -17.71
CA ILE A 177 12.75 -4.99 -16.35
C ILE A 177 11.49 -5.44 -15.63
N SER A 178 11.62 -6.24 -14.57
CA SER A 178 10.47 -6.65 -13.74
C SER A 178 9.79 -5.40 -13.17
N PRO A 179 8.52 -5.13 -13.49
CA PRO A 179 7.83 -3.98 -12.92
C PRO A 179 7.61 -4.22 -11.41
N ILE A 180 8.04 -3.26 -10.59
CA ILE A 180 7.71 -3.27 -9.17
C ILE A 180 6.25 -2.85 -9.03
N LEU A 181 5.42 -3.76 -8.54
CA LEU A 181 4.00 -3.51 -8.31
C LEU A 181 3.80 -3.04 -6.86
N VAL A 182 3.27 -1.83 -6.71
CA VAL A 182 2.73 -1.33 -5.44
C VAL A 182 1.30 -0.88 -5.72
N ILE A 183 0.34 -1.38 -4.95
CA ILE A 183 -1.07 -1.06 -5.13
C ILE A 183 -1.50 -0.15 -3.98
N LYS A 184 -2.10 0.99 -4.32
CA LYS A 184 -2.75 1.87 -3.35
C LYS A 184 -4.24 1.94 -3.62
N LEU A 185 -5.05 1.71 -2.59
CA LEU A 185 -6.50 1.83 -2.66
C LEU A 185 -6.98 2.93 -1.71
N THR A 186 -7.65 3.94 -2.27
CA THR A 186 -8.28 5.04 -1.52
C THR A 186 -9.76 5.09 -1.86
N ILE A 187 -10.61 5.33 -0.86
CA ILE A 187 -12.05 5.55 -1.08
C ILE A 187 -12.29 7.03 -1.42
N ALA A 188 -12.90 7.31 -2.58
CA ALA A 188 -13.42 8.63 -2.90
C ALA A 188 -14.79 8.84 -2.24
N PRO A 189 -15.12 10.04 -1.72
CA PRO A 189 -16.40 10.27 -1.12
C PRO A 189 -17.45 10.33 -2.24
N ARG A 190 -18.57 9.64 -2.05
CA ARG A 190 -19.76 9.88 -2.87
C ARG A 190 -20.24 11.29 -2.52
N LYS A 191 -20.20 12.23 -3.48
CA LYS A 191 -20.96 13.47 -3.32
C LYS A 191 -22.44 13.06 -3.21
N SER A 192 -23.02 13.25 -2.03
CA SER A 192 -24.48 13.25 -1.83
C SER A 192 -25.10 14.39 -2.61
#